data_AF-A0A535APB2-F1
#
_entry.id   AF-A0A535APB2-F1
#
_cell.length_a   1.000
_cell.length_b   1.000
_cell.length_c   1.000
_cell.angle_alpha   90.00
_cell.angle_beta   90.00
_cell.angle_gamma   90.00
#
_symmetry.space_group_name_H-M   'P 1'
#
loop_
_entity.id
_entity.type
_entity.pdbx_description
1 polymer ?
#
loop_
_entity_poly.entity_id
_entity_poly.type
_entity_poly.pdbx_seq_one_letter_code
_entity_poly.pdbx_strand_id
1 'polypeptide(L)'
;SNFRDSMRRGQRCGEHGFDFLDIGVSGGVWGLQVGYCMMVGGPKRAVDITKPVLDTLAPPNGWAHFGKNGAGHFVKMVHNGIEYGMMQAYGEGFELLHASEFALDMRTVAKVWLQGSVVRSWLLELLERAYEAEGSDLANIKGWVADSGEGRWTVKEAIDHDVPATVLAHSLFARFTSRQDDSYAMKVAAALRNQFGGHAVKTE
;
A
#
# COMPACT_ATOMS: atom_id res chain seq x y z
N SER A 1 6.22 7.20 -7.77
CA SER A 1 6.59 7.60 -9.15
C SER A 1 6.13 6.54 -10.14
N ASN A 2 5.45 6.92 -11.23
CA ASN A 2 5.01 5.98 -12.26
C ASN A 2 6.20 5.46 -13.09
N PHE A 3 6.26 4.14 -13.33
CA PHE A 3 7.38 3.52 -14.05
C PHE A 3 7.47 3.90 -15.54
N ARG A 4 6.34 4.21 -16.20
CA ARG A 4 6.33 4.66 -17.60
C ARG A 4 7.01 6.02 -17.74
N ASP A 5 6.88 6.89 -16.74
CA ASP A 5 7.64 8.13 -16.68
C ASP A 5 9.14 7.89 -16.53
N SER A 6 9.54 6.90 -15.73
CA SER A 6 10.95 6.51 -15.63
C SER A 6 11.50 5.98 -16.93
N MET A 7 10.74 5.18 -17.69
CA MET A 7 11.14 4.73 -19.02
C MET A 7 11.36 5.92 -19.96
N ARG A 8 10.39 6.84 -20.03
CA ARG A 8 10.48 8.05 -20.85
C ARG A 8 11.66 8.94 -20.46
N ARG A 9 11.89 9.14 -19.15
CA ARG A 9 13.02 9.93 -18.63
C ARG A 9 14.35 9.26 -18.94
N GLY A 10 14.43 7.93 -18.78
CA GLY A 10 15.62 7.16 -19.13
C GLY A 10 16.00 7.29 -20.59
N GLN A 11 15.03 7.18 -21.49
CA GLN A 11 15.25 7.42 -22.92
C GLN A 11 15.76 8.85 -23.18
N ARG A 12 15.08 9.87 -22.66
CA ARG A 12 15.46 11.27 -22.87
C ARG A 12 16.86 11.59 -22.33
N CYS A 13 17.23 11.03 -21.18
CA CYS A 13 18.58 11.17 -20.63
C CYS A 13 19.62 10.52 -21.57
N GLY A 14 19.33 9.32 -22.07
CA GLY A 14 20.19 8.60 -23.00
C GLY A 14 20.43 9.37 -24.30
N GLU A 15 19.42 10.03 -24.86
CA GLU A 15 19.54 10.91 -26.04
C GLU A 15 20.52 12.08 -25.82
N HIS A 16 20.77 12.46 -24.57
CA HIS A 16 21.70 13.52 -24.18
C HIS A 16 23.02 12.97 -23.60
N GLY A 17 23.28 11.66 -23.70
CA GLY A 17 24.49 11.03 -23.18
C GLY A 17 24.52 10.83 -21.66
N PHE A 18 23.39 10.97 -20.97
CA PHE A 18 23.27 10.75 -19.53
C PHE A 18 22.68 9.39 -19.20
N ASP A 19 23.20 8.78 -18.14
CA ASP A 19 22.55 7.65 -17.49
C ASP A 19 21.44 8.10 -16.55
N PHE A 20 20.38 7.30 -16.51
CA PHE A 20 19.27 7.47 -15.59
C PHE A 20 19.07 6.19 -14.79
N LEU A 21 18.85 6.32 -13.49
CA LEU A 21 18.41 5.23 -12.62
C LEU A 21 17.06 5.61 -12.02
N ASP A 22 16.13 4.67 -12.02
CA ASP A 22 14.92 4.74 -11.21
C ASP A 22 15.09 3.82 -10.00
N ILE A 23 14.96 4.39 -8.80
CA ILE A 23 15.19 3.66 -7.55
C ILE A 23 13.91 3.76 -6.73
N GLY A 24 13.18 2.65 -6.66
CA GLY A 24 12.06 2.51 -5.74
C GLY A 24 12.58 2.36 -4.32
N VAL A 25 12.07 3.16 -3.37
CA VAL A 25 12.56 3.19 -1.99
C VAL A 25 11.42 2.84 -1.02
N SER A 26 11.68 1.92 -0.10
CA SER A 26 10.76 1.52 0.98
C SER A 26 11.45 1.59 2.35
N GLY A 27 10.67 1.86 3.40
CA GLY A 27 11.17 2.04 4.79
C GLY A 27 10.65 3.31 5.48
N GLY A 28 10.11 4.26 4.71
CA GLY A 28 9.56 5.51 5.24
C GLY A 28 10.58 6.30 6.07
N VAL A 29 10.11 7.05 7.06
CA VAL A 29 10.98 7.85 7.97
C VAL A 29 11.97 6.99 8.77
N TRP A 30 11.65 5.71 8.97
CA TRP A 30 12.48 4.77 9.73
C TRP A 30 13.70 4.30 8.96
N GLY A 31 13.70 4.42 7.62
CA GLY A 31 14.84 4.01 6.80
C GLY A 31 16.13 4.78 7.11
N LEU A 32 16.05 5.95 7.75
CA LEU A 32 17.23 6.64 8.29
C LEU A 32 17.95 5.87 9.41
N GLN A 33 17.20 5.07 10.17
CA GLN A 33 17.72 4.32 11.31
C GLN A 33 18.02 2.86 10.95
N VAL A 34 17.14 2.23 10.16
CA VAL A 34 17.22 0.78 9.85
C VAL A 34 17.64 0.48 8.42
N GLY A 35 17.90 1.51 7.61
CA GLY A 35 18.22 1.41 6.20
C GLY A 35 16.98 1.29 5.29
N TYR A 36 17.18 1.54 4.01
CA TYR A 36 16.13 1.52 2.99
C TYR A 36 16.13 0.24 2.17
N CYS A 37 14.95 -0.32 1.91
CA CYS A 37 14.79 -1.31 0.85
C CYS A 37 14.74 -0.60 -0.51
N MET A 38 15.71 -0.86 -1.38
CA MET A 38 15.88 -0.15 -2.66
C MET A 38 15.79 -1.07 -3.88
N MET A 39 14.93 -0.72 -4.83
CA MET A 39 14.66 -1.47 -6.05
C MET A 39 15.16 -0.67 -7.24
N VAL A 40 16.29 -1.07 -7.81
CA VAL A 40 17.02 -0.27 -8.80
C VAL A 40 16.71 -0.73 -10.22
N GLY A 41 16.33 0.21 -11.09
CA GLY A 41 16.20 0.04 -12.53
C GLY A 41 17.12 0.99 -13.30
N GLY A 42 17.63 0.54 -14.44
CA GLY A 42 18.48 1.32 -15.34
C GLY A 42 19.74 0.60 -15.82
N PRO A 43 20.64 1.29 -16.54
CA PRO A 43 21.84 0.69 -17.12
C PRO A 43 22.80 0.14 -16.06
N LYS A 44 23.32 -1.07 -16.26
CA LYS A 44 24.23 -1.74 -15.32
C LYS A 44 25.44 -0.87 -14.92
N ARG A 45 26.06 -0.16 -15.89
CA ARG A 45 27.19 0.73 -15.61
C ARG A 45 26.88 1.80 -14.55
N ALA A 46 25.67 2.38 -14.60
CA ALA A 46 25.25 3.41 -13.67
C ALA A 46 24.97 2.79 -12.30
N VAL A 47 24.36 1.61 -12.27
CA VAL A 47 24.18 0.84 -11.03
C VAL A 47 25.52 0.56 -10.36
N ASP A 48 26.50 0.07 -11.11
CA ASP A 48 27.84 -0.25 -10.59
C ASP A 48 28.55 0.98 -10.01
N ILE A 49 28.41 2.15 -10.65
CA ILE A 49 28.92 3.43 -10.14
C ILE A 49 28.22 3.83 -8.84
N THR A 50 26.90 3.68 -8.76
CA THR A 50 26.10 4.05 -7.57
C THR A 50 26.15 3.04 -6.43
N LYS A 51 26.77 1.87 -6.65
CA LYS A 51 26.81 0.77 -5.68
C LYS A 51 27.23 1.21 -4.26
N PRO A 52 28.28 2.03 -4.05
CA PRO A 52 28.68 2.43 -2.71
C PRO A 52 27.61 3.22 -1.95
N VAL A 53 26.84 4.05 -2.66
CA VAL A 53 25.71 4.79 -2.08
C VAL A 53 24.58 3.82 -1.72
N LEU A 54 24.29 2.86 -2.60
CA LEU A 54 23.24 1.86 -2.35
C LEU A 54 23.59 0.98 -1.15
N ASP A 55 24.84 0.52 -1.04
CA ASP A 55 25.33 -0.27 0.08
C ASP A 55 25.31 0.52 1.40
N THR A 56 25.55 1.83 1.35
CA THR A 56 25.54 2.70 2.55
C THR A 56 24.12 2.94 3.06
N LEU A 57 23.15 3.12 2.16
CA LEU A 57 21.78 3.47 2.52
C LEU A 57 20.89 2.26 2.82
N ALA A 58 21.23 1.08 2.31
CA ALA A 58 20.47 -0.14 2.54
C ALA A 58 20.97 -0.91 3.79
N PRO A 59 20.09 -1.67 4.46
CA PRO A 59 20.57 -2.76 5.31
C PRO A 59 21.29 -3.83 4.46
N PRO A 60 22.00 -4.79 5.07
CA PRO A 60 22.60 -5.91 4.34
C PRO A 60 21.59 -6.60 3.42
N ASN A 61 21.94 -6.73 2.13
CA ASN A 61 21.06 -7.27 1.07
C ASN A 61 19.75 -6.49 0.86
N GLY A 62 19.68 -5.24 1.29
CA GLY A 62 18.48 -4.40 1.20
C GLY A 62 18.24 -3.78 -0.17
N TRP A 63 19.07 -4.04 -1.18
CA TRP A 63 18.85 -3.55 -2.52
C TRP A 63 19.23 -4.55 -3.61
N ALA A 64 18.61 -4.41 -4.79
CA ALA A 64 18.92 -5.22 -5.96
C ALA A 64 18.66 -4.46 -7.28
N HIS A 65 19.28 -4.93 -8.36
CA HIS A 65 19.07 -4.44 -9.74
C HIS A 65 18.05 -5.30 -10.47
N PHE A 66 16.98 -4.67 -10.97
CA PHE A 66 15.82 -5.34 -11.57
C PHE A 66 15.73 -5.20 -13.10
N GLY A 67 16.77 -4.63 -13.74
CA GLY A 67 16.86 -4.53 -15.19
C GLY A 67 16.82 -3.08 -15.69
N LYS A 68 16.21 -2.86 -16.86
CA LYS A 68 16.23 -1.57 -17.56
C LYS A 68 15.44 -0.47 -16.83
N ASN A 69 15.52 0.75 -17.35
CA ASN A 69 14.74 1.88 -16.82
C ASN A 69 13.25 1.55 -16.72
N GLY A 70 12.65 1.94 -15.61
CA GLY A 70 11.28 1.63 -15.21
C GLY A 70 11.17 0.40 -14.31
N ALA A 71 12.11 -0.55 -14.36
CA ALA A 71 11.98 -1.80 -13.62
C ALA A 71 11.96 -1.60 -12.09
N GLY A 72 12.80 -0.70 -11.57
CA GLY A 72 12.87 -0.42 -10.14
C GLY A 72 11.57 0.18 -9.59
N HIS A 73 11.05 1.18 -10.29
CA HIS A 73 9.75 1.77 -9.95
C HIS A 73 8.57 0.81 -10.18
N PHE A 74 8.64 -0.09 -11.17
CA PHE A 74 7.59 -1.11 -11.36
C PHE A 74 7.54 -2.08 -10.18
N VAL A 75 8.69 -2.60 -9.73
CA VAL A 75 8.76 -3.46 -8.54
C VAL A 75 8.23 -2.73 -7.31
N LYS A 76 8.59 -1.46 -7.11
CA LYS A 76 8.09 -0.64 -5.99
C LYS A 76 6.57 -0.40 -6.06
N MET A 77 6.04 -0.16 -7.25
CA MET A 77 4.61 0.02 -7.45
C MET A 77 3.84 -1.23 -7.00
N VAL A 78 4.28 -2.43 -7.43
CA VAL A 78 3.68 -3.70 -7.01
C VAL A 78 3.85 -3.92 -5.49
N HIS A 79 5.03 -3.62 -4.93
CA HIS A 79 5.25 -3.66 -3.48
C HIS A 79 4.21 -2.83 -2.72
N ASN A 80 3.93 -1.58 -3.14
CA ASN A 80 2.91 -0.76 -2.48
C ASN A 80 1.49 -1.30 -2.70
N GLY A 81 1.21 -1.95 -3.83
CA GLY A 81 -0.04 -2.68 -4.02
C GLY A 81 -0.22 -3.78 -2.97
N ILE A 82 0.81 -4.61 -2.74
CA ILE A 82 0.80 -5.65 -1.70
C ILE A 82 0.60 -5.03 -0.31
N GLU A 83 1.29 -3.92 -0.02
CA GLU A 83 1.16 -3.18 1.23
C GLU A 83 -0.30 -2.75 1.49
N TYR A 84 -1.03 -2.31 0.46
CA TYR A 84 -2.45 -1.97 0.57
C TYR A 84 -3.29 -3.19 0.93
N GLY A 85 -3.03 -4.33 0.28
CA GLY A 85 -3.69 -5.60 0.57
C GLY A 85 -3.48 -6.05 2.01
N MET A 86 -2.24 -5.97 2.51
CA MET A 86 -1.92 -6.32 3.89
C MET A 86 -2.59 -5.40 4.90
N MET A 87 -2.54 -4.08 4.68
CA MET A 87 -3.23 -3.12 5.56
C MET A 87 -4.74 -3.36 5.59
N GLN A 88 -5.34 -3.63 4.43
CA GLN A 88 -6.77 -3.92 4.35
C GLN A 88 -7.13 -5.21 5.11
N ALA A 89 -6.33 -6.26 4.97
CA ALA A 89 -6.55 -7.53 5.67
C ALA A 89 -6.45 -7.36 7.20
N TYR A 90 -5.48 -6.56 7.69
CA TYR A 90 -5.47 -6.20 9.11
C TYR A 90 -6.70 -5.38 9.50
N GLY A 91 -7.06 -4.34 8.74
CA GLY A 91 -8.20 -3.49 9.04
C GLY A 91 -9.50 -4.29 9.19
N GLU A 92 -9.82 -5.17 8.23
CA GLU A 92 -11.01 -6.02 8.28
C GLU A 92 -10.97 -7.01 9.45
N GLY A 93 -9.80 -7.58 9.75
CA GLY A 93 -9.64 -8.49 10.89
C GLY A 93 -9.82 -7.80 12.24
N PHE A 94 -9.23 -6.60 12.39
CA PHE A 94 -9.36 -5.82 13.63
C PHE A 94 -10.76 -5.23 13.80
N GLU A 95 -11.45 -4.84 12.73
CA GLU A 95 -12.87 -4.46 12.77
C GLU A 95 -13.73 -5.61 13.32
N LEU A 96 -13.51 -6.85 12.85
CA LEU A 96 -14.23 -8.03 13.33
C LEU A 96 -13.95 -8.31 14.82
N LEU A 97 -12.69 -8.17 15.24
CA LEU A 97 -12.31 -8.32 16.65
C LEU A 97 -12.96 -7.24 17.52
N HIS A 98 -13.00 -6.00 17.05
CA HIS A 98 -13.61 -4.87 17.74
C HIS A 98 -15.13 -5.02 17.86
N ALA A 99 -15.81 -5.50 16.82
CA ALA A 99 -17.25 -5.75 16.82
C ALA A 99 -17.68 -6.96 17.68
N SER A 100 -16.72 -7.74 18.19
CA SER A 100 -17.00 -8.95 18.96
C SER A 100 -17.52 -8.64 20.37
N GLU A 101 -18.21 -9.62 20.97
CA GLU A 101 -18.73 -9.53 22.34
C GLU A 101 -17.66 -9.62 23.44
N PHE A 102 -16.40 -9.91 23.08
CA PHE A 102 -15.35 -10.27 24.03
C PHE A 102 -14.63 -9.08 24.68
N ALA A 103 -15.03 -7.84 24.37
CA ALA A 103 -14.44 -6.61 24.92
C ALA A 103 -12.90 -6.61 24.91
N LEU A 104 -12.32 -7.00 23.77
CA LEU A 104 -10.88 -7.23 23.62
C LEU A 104 -10.10 -5.91 23.58
N ASP A 105 -8.91 -5.91 24.18
CA ASP A 105 -7.94 -4.83 23.99
C ASP A 105 -7.14 -5.04 22.69
N MET A 106 -7.45 -4.23 21.66
CA MET A 106 -6.82 -4.33 20.33
C MET A 106 -5.30 -4.17 20.38
N ARG A 107 -4.78 -3.34 21.29
CA ARG A 107 -3.33 -3.19 21.47
C ARG A 107 -2.69 -4.48 21.96
N THR A 108 -3.28 -5.12 22.95
CA THR A 108 -2.81 -6.41 23.46
C THR A 108 -2.83 -7.49 22.37
N VAL A 109 -3.87 -7.52 21.52
CA VAL A 109 -3.92 -8.42 20.36
C VAL A 109 -2.75 -8.17 19.40
N ALA A 110 -2.50 -6.91 19.03
CA ALA A 110 -1.39 -6.56 18.16
C ALA A 110 -0.03 -6.96 18.78
N LYS A 111 0.17 -6.69 20.08
CA LYS A 111 1.39 -7.06 20.81
C LYS A 111 1.66 -8.56 20.80
N VAL A 112 0.67 -9.39 21.10
CA VAL A 112 0.88 -10.84 21.14
C VAL A 112 1.14 -11.40 19.74
N TRP A 113 0.50 -10.86 18.70
CA TRP A 113 0.74 -11.29 17.32
C TRP A 113 2.12 -10.89 16.80
N LEU A 114 2.76 -9.86 17.35
CA LEU A 114 4.17 -9.58 17.04
C LEU A 114 5.11 -10.68 17.55
N GLN A 115 4.69 -11.47 18.54
CA GLN A 115 5.48 -12.53 19.14
C GLN A 115 5.23 -13.88 18.47
N GLY A 116 6.05 -14.22 17.49
CA GLY A 116 6.07 -15.58 16.92
C GLY A 116 4.93 -15.92 15.95
N SER A 117 3.92 -15.08 15.80
CA SER A 117 2.80 -15.32 14.88
C SER A 117 3.23 -15.34 13.40
N VAL A 118 2.45 -16.04 12.58
CA VAL A 118 2.58 -16.06 11.11
C VAL A 118 2.30 -14.69 10.51
N VAL A 119 1.32 -13.96 11.06
CA VAL A 119 0.93 -12.63 10.58
C VAL A 119 1.77 -11.52 11.19
N ARG A 120 2.93 -11.81 11.78
CA ARG A 120 3.83 -10.75 12.26
C ARG A 120 4.39 -9.97 11.08
N SER A 121 4.40 -8.66 11.17
CA SER A 121 4.97 -7.78 10.14
C SER A 121 5.31 -6.42 10.72
N TRP A 122 6.09 -5.64 9.98
CA TRP A 122 6.36 -4.25 10.35
C TRP A 122 5.08 -3.39 10.36
N LEU A 123 4.11 -3.67 9.48
CA LEU A 123 2.82 -2.98 9.49
C LEU A 123 2.04 -3.23 10.80
N LEU A 124 2.12 -4.45 11.34
CA LEU A 124 1.51 -4.77 12.63
C LEU A 124 2.22 -4.05 13.79
N GLU A 125 3.54 -3.86 13.70
CA GLU A 125 4.29 -3.07 14.68
C GLU A 125 3.86 -1.59 14.65
N LEU A 126 3.65 -1.04 13.45
CA LEU A 126 3.11 0.32 13.30
C LEU A 126 1.67 0.45 13.83
N LEU A 127 0.83 -0.58 13.64
CA LEU A 127 -0.51 -0.60 14.21
C LEU A 127 -0.48 -0.63 15.75
N GLU A 128 0.39 -1.44 16.36
CA GLU A 128 0.56 -1.46 17.82
C GLU A 128 0.99 -0.09 18.36
N ARG A 129 1.93 0.58 17.68
CA ARG A 129 2.35 1.94 18.02
C ARG A 129 1.23 2.97 17.87
N ALA A 130 0.37 2.82 16.86
CA ALA A 130 -0.80 3.68 16.71
C ALA A 130 -1.76 3.51 17.90
N TYR A 131 -2.04 2.27 18.33
CA TYR A 131 -2.83 2.03 19.53
C TYR A 131 -2.17 2.53 20.81
N GLU A 132 -0.83 2.50 20.90
CA GLU A 132 -0.12 3.12 22.03
C GLU A 132 -0.36 4.63 22.10
N ALA A 133 -0.34 5.31 20.96
CA ALA A 133 -0.46 6.76 20.89
C ALA A 133 -1.91 7.24 21.04
N GLU A 134 -2.87 6.54 20.42
CA GLU A 134 -4.25 7.02 20.26
C GLU A 134 -5.27 6.28 21.14
N GLY A 135 -4.87 5.18 21.78
CA GLY A 135 -5.78 4.26 22.46
C GLY A 135 -6.32 3.16 21.52
N SER A 136 -6.80 2.07 22.11
CA SER A 136 -7.21 0.85 21.38
C SER A 136 -8.49 1.02 20.56
N ASP A 137 -9.24 2.09 20.76
CA ASP A 137 -10.45 2.44 19.99
C ASP A 137 -10.17 3.41 18.84
N LEU A 138 -8.96 3.97 18.76
CA LEU A 138 -8.55 4.97 17.76
C LEU A 138 -9.57 6.13 17.64
N ALA A 139 -10.19 6.56 18.74
CA ALA A 139 -11.32 7.49 18.72
C ALA A 139 -11.06 8.84 18.02
N ASN A 140 -9.79 9.24 17.92
CA ASN A 140 -9.38 10.50 17.26
C ASN A 140 -9.06 10.33 15.76
N ILE A 141 -9.12 9.12 15.21
CA ILE A 141 -8.83 8.83 13.81
C ILE A 141 -10.14 8.63 13.05
N LYS A 142 -10.36 9.45 12.01
CA LYS A 142 -11.46 9.21 11.07
C LYS A 142 -11.15 7.99 10.20
N GLY A 143 -12.12 7.09 10.01
CA GLY A 143 -12.07 5.95 9.08
C GLY A 143 -12.05 6.36 7.61
N TRP A 144 -11.07 7.16 7.21
CA TRP A 144 -10.86 7.69 5.86
C TRP A 144 -9.41 7.46 5.47
N VAL A 145 -9.18 6.88 4.29
CA VAL A 145 -7.82 6.48 3.88
C VAL A 145 -7.48 7.08 2.51
N ALA A 146 -6.42 7.90 2.46
CA ALA A 146 -5.87 8.44 1.21
C ALA A 146 -5.16 7.36 0.37
N ASP A 147 -4.88 7.66 -0.90
CA ASP A 147 -3.96 6.87 -1.72
C ASP A 147 -3.13 7.79 -2.61
N SER A 148 -1.85 7.48 -2.75
CA SER A 148 -0.86 8.28 -3.49
C SER A 148 -0.78 7.95 -4.99
N GLY A 149 -1.58 6.98 -5.45
CA GLY A 149 -1.69 6.57 -6.86
C GLY A 149 -1.07 5.20 -7.17
N GLU A 150 -0.11 4.71 -6.38
CA GLU A 150 0.57 3.42 -6.64
C GLU A 150 -0.40 2.23 -6.68
N GLY A 151 -1.38 2.19 -5.78
CA GLY A 151 -2.42 1.15 -5.80
C GLY A 151 -3.26 1.18 -7.08
N ARG A 152 -3.57 2.38 -7.60
CA ARG A 152 -4.29 2.55 -8.86
C ARG A 152 -3.49 2.05 -10.05
N TRP A 153 -2.20 2.40 -10.12
CA TRP A 153 -1.33 1.92 -11.19
C TRP A 153 -1.15 0.41 -11.13
N THR A 154 -1.00 -0.18 -9.94
CA THR A 154 -0.90 -1.65 -9.80
C THR A 154 -2.15 -2.36 -10.33
N VAL A 155 -3.35 -1.91 -9.99
CA VAL A 155 -4.60 -2.51 -10.51
C VAL A 155 -4.71 -2.30 -12.02
N LYS A 156 -4.31 -1.13 -12.53
CA LYS A 156 -4.28 -0.89 -13.97
C LYS A 156 -3.33 -1.85 -14.70
N GLU A 157 -2.12 -2.05 -14.19
CA GLU A 157 -1.18 -3.01 -14.79
C GLU A 157 -1.71 -4.43 -14.71
N ALA A 158 -2.38 -4.81 -13.62
CA ALA A 158 -3.01 -6.12 -13.53
C ALA A 158 -4.04 -6.35 -14.65
N ILE A 159 -4.85 -5.34 -14.96
CA ILE A 159 -5.81 -5.37 -16.08
C ILE A 159 -5.08 -5.39 -17.43
N ASP A 160 -4.11 -4.48 -17.65
CA ASP A 160 -3.35 -4.38 -18.90
C ASP A 160 -2.61 -5.70 -19.24
N HIS A 161 -2.32 -6.53 -18.24
CA HIS A 161 -1.61 -7.81 -18.36
C HIS A 161 -2.50 -9.06 -18.21
N ASP A 162 -3.83 -8.92 -18.09
CA ASP A 162 -4.75 -10.03 -17.84
C ASP A 162 -4.40 -10.86 -16.58
N VAL A 163 -3.85 -10.22 -15.54
CA VAL A 163 -3.46 -10.85 -14.27
C VAL A 163 -4.55 -10.64 -13.21
N PRO A 164 -5.14 -11.71 -12.65
CA PRO A 164 -6.10 -11.59 -11.55
C PRO A 164 -5.45 -11.01 -10.28
N ALA A 165 -5.91 -9.84 -9.84
CA ALA A 165 -5.38 -9.14 -8.66
C ALA A 165 -6.48 -8.81 -7.62
N THR A 166 -7.32 -9.78 -7.30
CA THR A 166 -8.55 -9.61 -6.50
C THR A 166 -8.34 -8.89 -5.17
N VAL A 167 -7.33 -9.31 -4.38
CA VAL A 167 -7.02 -8.69 -3.07
C VAL A 167 -6.55 -7.24 -3.25
N LEU A 168 -5.70 -6.98 -4.25
CA LEU A 168 -5.15 -5.65 -4.49
C LEU A 168 -6.22 -4.69 -5.00
N ALA A 169 -7.10 -5.16 -5.89
CA ALA A 169 -8.24 -4.40 -6.38
C ALA A 169 -9.23 -4.07 -5.25
N HIS A 170 -9.58 -5.07 -4.43
CA HIS A 170 -10.48 -4.87 -3.29
C HIS A 170 -9.93 -3.86 -2.28
N SER A 171 -8.66 -3.99 -1.88
CA SER A 171 -8.02 -3.04 -0.96
C SER A 171 -7.98 -1.61 -1.49
N LEU A 172 -7.88 -1.40 -2.81
CA LEU A 172 -8.01 -0.08 -3.41
C LEU A 172 -9.46 0.44 -3.34
N PHE A 173 -10.44 -0.41 -3.65
CA PHE A 173 -11.85 -0.02 -3.61
C PHE A 173 -12.37 0.23 -2.20
N ALA A 174 -11.90 -0.50 -1.20
CA ALA A 174 -12.19 -0.23 0.21
C ALA A 174 -11.80 1.21 0.60
N ARG A 175 -10.65 1.70 0.11
CA ARG A 175 -10.27 3.10 0.28
C ARG A 175 -11.25 4.03 -0.40
N PHE A 176 -11.72 3.75 -1.61
CA PHE A 176 -12.71 4.61 -2.27
C PHE A 176 -14.02 4.67 -1.50
N THR A 177 -14.48 3.54 -0.98
CA THR A 177 -15.66 3.46 -0.10
C THR A 177 -15.47 4.33 1.15
N SER A 178 -14.30 4.31 1.80
CA SER A 178 -14.01 5.14 2.99
C SER A 178 -14.13 6.66 2.77
N ARG A 179 -14.19 7.11 1.51
CA ARG A 179 -14.32 8.53 1.14
C ARG A 179 -15.73 8.92 0.69
N GLN A 180 -16.65 7.96 0.63
CA GLN A 180 -18.03 8.19 0.26
C GLN A 180 -18.88 8.28 1.53
N ASP A 181 -19.14 9.51 1.99
CA ASP A 181 -20.03 9.72 3.13
C ASP A 181 -21.49 9.30 2.78
N ASP A 182 -21.91 9.52 1.53
CA ASP A 182 -23.21 9.11 0.99
C ASP A 182 -23.09 8.52 -0.42
N SER A 183 -23.43 7.23 -0.55
CA SER A 183 -23.20 6.46 -1.77
C SER A 183 -24.42 6.48 -2.69
N TYR A 184 -24.28 7.09 -3.88
CA TYR A 184 -25.32 7.07 -4.90
C TYR A 184 -25.73 5.65 -5.31
N ALA A 185 -24.78 4.72 -5.37
CA ALA A 185 -25.08 3.31 -5.64
C ALA A 185 -26.01 2.70 -4.58
N MET A 186 -25.78 3.04 -3.30
CA MET A 186 -26.67 2.61 -2.21
C MET A 186 -28.02 3.31 -2.25
N LYS A 187 -28.09 4.59 -2.66
CA LYS A 187 -29.37 5.30 -2.92
C LYS A 187 -30.18 4.60 -4.00
N VAL A 188 -29.57 4.21 -5.12
CA VAL A 188 -30.22 3.42 -6.17
C VAL A 188 -30.71 2.07 -5.63
N ALA A 189 -29.89 1.35 -4.87
CA ALA A 189 -30.27 0.07 -4.28
C ALA A 189 -31.46 0.21 -3.30
N ALA A 190 -31.45 1.23 -2.44
CA ALA A 190 -32.54 1.54 -1.52
C ALA A 190 -33.83 1.87 -2.28
N ALA A 191 -33.74 2.71 -3.31
CA ALA A 191 -34.88 3.07 -4.16
C ALA A 191 -35.48 1.83 -4.85
N LEU A 192 -34.64 0.97 -5.45
CA LEU A 192 -35.12 -0.26 -6.08
C LEU A 192 -35.82 -1.17 -5.08
N ARG A 193 -35.22 -1.42 -3.90
CA ARG A 193 -35.83 -2.21 -2.81
C ARG A 193 -37.17 -1.67 -2.35
N ASN A 194 -37.31 -0.36 -2.31
CA ASN A 194 -38.59 0.27 -2.02
C ASN A 194 -39.61 0.04 -3.15
N GLN A 195 -39.22 0.25 -4.41
CA GLN A 195 -40.13 0.15 -5.55
C GLN A 195 -40.62 -1.28 -5.79
N PHE A 196 -39.75 -2.29 -5.73
CA PHE A 196 -40.18 -3.68 -5.99
C PHE A 196 -40.72 -4.39 -4.76
N GLY A 197 -40.25 -4.03 -3.56
CA GLY A 197 -40.49 -4.79 -2.33
C GLY A 197 -41.15 -4.01 -1.19
N GLY A 198 -41.44 -2.71 -1.38
CA GLY A 198 -42.04 -1.87 -0.34
C GLY A 198 -41.15 -1.62 0.87
N HIS A 199 -39.84 -1.90 0.78
CA HIS A 199 -38.91 -1.71 1.91
C HIS A 199 -38.80 -0.24 2.31
N ALA A 200 -38.75 0.03 3.62
CA ALA A 200 -38.59 1.39 4.14
C ALA A 200 -37.26 2.02 3.69
N VAL A 201 -37.32 3.31 3.34
CA VAL A 201 -36.16 4.14 2.96
C VAL A 201 -35.96 5.19 4.04
N LYS A 202 -34.70 5.45 4.41
CA LYS A 202 -34.35 6.58 5.26
C LYS A 202 -34.21 7.83 4.41
N THR A 203 -34.87 8.91 4.79
CA THR A 203 -34.69 10.25 4.20
C THR A 203 -33.71 11.04 5.06
N GLU A 204 -33.09 12.06 4.45
CA GLU A 204 -32.22 13.04 5.14
C GLU A 204 -32.98 13.83 6.21
#